data_AF-A0A1D9H896-F1
#
_entry.id   AF-A0A1D9H896-F1
#
_cell.length_a   1.000
_cell.length_b   1.000
_cell.length_c   1.000
_cell.angle_alpha   90.00
_cell.angle_beta   90.00
_cell.angle_gamma   90.00
#
_symmetry.space_group_name_H-M   'P 1'
#
loop_
_entity.id
_entity.type
_entity.pdbx_description
1 polymer ?
#
loop_
_entity_poly.entity_id
_entity_poly.type
_entity_poly.pdbx_seq_one_letter_code
_entity_poly.pdbx_strand_id
1 'polypeptide(L)'
;MKSTLRRWLTASSLLALIWGPNAAADETDWLHFPMYARDTAHAVDLQALRWRPDGLLASATRYPRHSGEPWTEEESSRGWYNYERRLIDCSLGFYVSTDIQLLARDGTVIASRSYAPAEWVDRLEGQLLESRQNSWPQGNEILLACAAASSPDLKARRARMARKVSPLITFKPITQDLAAESADLMGLARPNLTREALRLKPGMTAAALFDRMRRQYADWRRSVAGPHAGPADPTTARRSEVERLFGSYLQQATAGRISAMRLLPSDVLEYSRALSFYEFPELRPGEAVRVGDAYRVARTERLDCQSGVVLPVAWVWRGRDEQVLLTRRASAEEAFGPIGAGYRDAGGGWDLRWGGWSDATLPGALCQALFRLKAGREPAGEPTEERTSAPFGLTAQRLMQQGTPEAMLLAIRAAWRADLP
;
A
#
# COMPACT_ATOMS: atom_id res chain seq x y z
N MET A 1 33.34 39.94 -66.50
CA MET A 1 34.49 39.14 -66.00
C MET A 1 34.87 39.71 -64.64
N LYS A 2 34.74 38.91 -63.56
CA LYS A 2 35.85 38.47 -62.67
C LYS A 2 36.67 39.67 -62.12
N SER A 3 36.83 39.93 -60.81
CA SER A 3 36.87 39.02 -59.67
C SER A 3 37.08 39.79 -58.35
N THR A 4 36.59 39.21 -57.24
CA THR A 4 37.26 39.01 -55.93
C THR A 4 37.71 40.18 -55.01
N LEU A 5 37.12 40.16 -53.79
CA LEU A 5 37.74 40.12 -52.44
C LEU A 5 38.64 41.28 -51.95
N ARG A 6 38.28 41.94 -50.83
CA ARG A 6 38.67 41.60 -49.42
C ARG A 6 38.63 42.80 -48.45
N ARG A 7 38.07 42.54 -47.25
CA ARG A 7 38.41 43.03 -45.88
C ARG A 7 38.24 44.55 -45.67
N TRP A 8 37.67 45.04 -44.57
CA TRP A 8 38.08 44.91 -43.18
C TRP A 8 36.87 45.04 -42.23
N LEU A 9 36.72 44.12 -41.28
CA LEU A 9 35.96 44.32 -40.04
C LEU A 9 36.74 43.61 -38.94
N THR A 10 37.39 44.39 -38.07
CA THR A 10 38.07 43.92 -36.88
C THR A 10 37.49 44.62 -35.66
N ALA A 11 37.24 43.78 -34.66
CA ALA A 11 37.26 44.07 -33.23
C ALA A 11 36.11 44.92 -32.67
N SER A 12 35.10 44.23 -32.16
CA SER A 12 34.49 44.56 -30.87
C SER A 12 34.16 43.26 -30.14
N SER A 13 35.18 42.72 -29.50
CA SER A 13 35.04 41.77 -28.40
C SER A 13 34.75 42.58 -27.15
N LEU A 14 33.63 42.33 -26.46
CA LEU A 14 33.52 42.40 -24.99
C LEU A 14 32.10 42.06 -24.53
N LEU A 15 32.03 41.10 -23.60
CA LEU A 15 30.92 40.82 -22.68
C LEU A 15 29.64 40.20 -23.26
N ALA A 16 29.77 38.99 -23.81
CA ALA A 16 28.74 37.97 -23.60
C ALA A 16 29.14 37.15 -22.37
N LEU A 17 28.60 37.51 -21.22
CA LEU A 17 28.55 36.63 -20.06
C LEU A 17 27.86 35.34 -20.52
N ILE A 18 28.65 34.28 -20.62
CA ILE A 18 28.20 32.91 -20.79
C ILE A 18 27.52 32.53 -19.47
N TRP A 19 26.27 32.93 -19.30
CA TRP A 19 25.33 32.19 -18.46
C TRP A 19 24.87 31.01 -19.31
N GLY A 20 25.72 29.98 -19.37
CA GLY A 20 25.22 28.66 -19.69
C GLY A 20 24.16 28.32 -18.65
N PRO A 21 23.00 27.77 -19.03
CA PRO A 21 22.10 27.22 -18.04
C PRO A 21 22.84 26.07 -17.38
N ASN A 22 23.40 26.32 -16.19
CA ASN A 22 23.77 25.25 -15.28
C ASN A 22 22.46 24.53 -14.97
N ALA A 23 22.19 23.46 -15.73
CA ALA A 23 21.14 22.51 -15.44
C ALA A 23 21.54 21.71 -14.18
N ALA A 24 21.69 22.40 -13.05
CA ALA A 24 21.39 21.76 -11.79
C ALA A 24 19.93 21.33 -11.94
N ALA A 25 19.69 20.01 -12.01
CA ALA A 25 18.34 19.47 -12.02
C ALA A 25 17.50 20.25 -10.99
N ASP A 26 16.40 20.85 -11.44
CA ASP A 26 15.59 21.77 -10.65
C ASP A 26 15.27 21.07 -9.31
N GLU A 27 15.66 21.67 -8.18
CA GLU A 27 15.41 21.07 -6.86
C GLU A 27 13.93 20.73 -6.67
N THR A 28 13.04 21.39 -7.41
CA THR A 28 11.60 21.10 -7.40
C THR A 28 11.23 19.76 -8.04
N ASP A 29 12.08 19.16 -8.87
CA ASP A 29 11.91 17.82 -9.46
C ASP A 29 12.20 16.68 -8.48
N TRP A 30 12.80 16.97 -7.32
CA TRP A 30 13.23 15.97 -6.36
C TRP A 30 12.36 15.97 -5.10
N LEU A 31 11.94 14.79 -4.68
CA LEU A 31 11.36 14.56 -3.36
C LEU A 31 12.43 14.04 -2.42
N HIS A 32 12.88 14.90 -1.52
CA HIS A 32 13.91 14.55 -0.56
C HIS A 32 13.42 13.47 0.41
N PHE A 33 14.24 12.45 0.58
CA PHE A 33 14.06 11.39 1.56
C PHE A 33 15.37 11.25 2.36
N PRO A 34 15.68 12.22 3.25
CA PRO A 34 16.97 12.26 3.92
C PRO A 34 17.12 11.08 4.87
N MET A 35 18.17 10.26 4.68
CA MET A 35 18.57 9.27 5.70
C MET A 35 19.26 9.93 6.90
N TYR A 36 19.83 11.12 6.70
CA TYR A 36 20.51 11.90 7.73
C TYR A 36 20.14 13.38 7.61
N ALA A 37 20.25 14.15 8.70
CA ALA A 37 19.83 15.56 8.76
C ALA A 37 20.48 16.49 7.72
N ARG A 38 21.57 16.06 7.05
CA ARG A 38 22.28 16.82 6.01
C ARG A 38 22.25 16.14 4.63
N ASP A 39 21.51 15.05 4.48
CA ASP A 39 21.41 14.32 3.23
C ASP A 39 20.41 14.99 2.27
N THR A 40 20.92 15.57 1.20
CA THR A 40 20.11 16.09 0.07
C THR A 40 20.25 15.22 -1.17
N ALA A 41 21.05 14.16 -1.10
CA ALA A 41 21.37 13.29 -2.21
C ALA A 41 20.30 12.22 -2.40
N HIS A 42 19.78 11.67 -1.29
CA HIS A 42 18.70 10.69 -1.32
C HIS A 42 17.35 11.35 -1.65
N ALA A 43 16.88 11.13 -2.88
CA ALA A 43 15.63 11.72 -3.35
C ALA A 43 14.97 10.92 -4.48
N VAL A 44 13.63 10.92 -4.51
CA VAL A 44 12.84 10.37 -5.61
C VAL A 44 12.69 11.42 -6.71
N ASP A 45 12.93 11.01 -7.96
CA ASP A 45 12.75 11.84 -9.14
C ASP A 45 11.28 11.89 -9.54
N LEU A 46 10.65 13.05 -9.42
CA LEU A 46 9.26 13.27 -9.78
C LEU A 46 9.00 13.06 -11.27
N GLN A 47 9.95 13.42 -12.14
CA GLN A 47 9.78 13.29 -13.58
C GLN A 47 9.77 11.82 -14.01
N ALA A 48 10.53 10.97 -13.32
CA ALA A 48 10.56 9.53 -13.57
C ALA A 48 9.26 8.80 -13.15
N LEU A 49 8.43 9.38 -12.28
CA LEU A 49 7.19 8.76 -11.81
C LEU A 49 6.15 8.62 -12.92
N ARG A 50 5.90 7.38 -13.36
CA ARG A 50 4.91 7.05 -14.39
C ARG A 50 4.20 5.74 -14.11
N TRP A 51 2.87 5.80 -13.96
CA TRP A 51 2.02 4.61 -13.94
C TRP A 51 2.03 3.92 -15.30
N ARG A 52 2.23 2.61 -15.28
CA ARG A 52 2.18 1.74 -16.45
C ARG A 52 0.79 1.09 -16.59
N PRO A 53 0.40 0.64 -17.80
CA PRO A 53 -0.89 -0.03 -18.03
C PRO A 53 -1.10 -1.32 -17.22
N ASP A 54 -0.01 -1.99 -16.83
CA ASP A 54 0.01 -3.19 -15.98
C ASP A 54 -0.19 -2.87 -14.47
N GLY A 55 -0.34 -1.60 -14.12
CA GLY A 55 -0.48 -1.14 -12.75
C GLY A 55 0.80 -1.16 -11.93
N LEU A 56 1.98 -1.30 -12.56
CA LEU A 56 3.27 -1.02 -11.93
C LEU A 56 3.61 0.46 -12.05
N LEU A 57 4.41 0.97 -11.11
CA LEU A 57 4.98 2.31 -11.15
C LEU A 57 6.42 2.24 -11.63
N ALA A 58 6.73 2.95 -12.73
CA ALA A 58 8.10 3.30 -13.04
C ALA A 58 8.52 4.47 -12.14
N SER A 59 9.70 4.33 -11.52
CA SER A 59 10.26 5.30 -10.59
C SER A 59 11.77 5.38 -10.77
N ALA A 60 12.38 6.46 -10.31
CA ALA A 60 13.82 6.54 -10.15
C ALA A 60 14.17 7.25 -8.84
N THR A 61 15.26 6.82 -8.23
CA THR A 61 15.75 7.39 -6.97
C THR A 61 17.23 7.67 -7.11
N ARG A 62 17.63 8.85 -6.66
CA ARG A 62 19.02 9.24 -6.51
C ARG A 62 19.49 8.91 -5.10
N TYR A 63 20.70 8.40 -4.97
CA TYR A 63 21.37 8.10 -3.71
C TYR A 63 22.72 8.81 -3.64
N PRO A 64 23.20 9.16 -2.43
CA PRO A 64 24.61 9.47 -2.25
C PRO A 64 25.45 8.25 -2.64
N ARG A 65 26.69 8.50 -3.07
CA ARG A 65 27.65 7.44 -3.33
C ARG A 65 28.09 6.76 -2.03
N HIS A 66 28.11 5.44 -2.02
CA HIS A 66 28.62 4.61 -0.92
C HIS A 66 29.81 3.75 -1.36
N SER A 67 30.61 3.29 -0.40
CA SER A 67 31.70 2.34 -0.67
C SER A 67 31.15 0.96 -1.02
N GLY A 68 31.72 0.30 -2.04
CA GLY A 68 31.33 -1.07 -2.45
C GLY A 68 30.40 -1.15 -3.66
N GLU A 69 30.15 -0.02 -4.32
CA GLU A 69 29.39 0.05 -5.57
C GLU A 69 30.20 -0.50 -6.77
N PRO A 70 29.52 -0.96 -7.84
CA PRO A 70 30.16 -1.70 -8.93
C PRO A 70 30.93 -0.82 -9.94
N TRP A 71 31.36 0.37 -9.54
CA TRP A 71 32.01 1.35 -10.40
C TRP A 71 33.54 1.18 -10.37
N THR A 72 34.18 1.37 -11.52
CA THR A 72 35.64 1.46 -11.59
C THR A 72 36.14 2.69 -10.82
N GLU A 73 37.44 2.72 -10.50
CA GLU A 73 38.05 3.88 -9.83
C GLU A 73 37.95 5.15 -10.68
N GLU A 74 38.14 5.03 -12.00
CA GLU A 74 37.99 6.16 -12.93
C GLU A 74 36.57 6.72 -12.93
N GLU A 75 35.56 5.86 -13.08
CA GLU A 75 34.15 6.27 -13.01
C GLU A 75 33.83 6.89 -11.66
N SER A 76 34.28 6.28 -10.57
CA SER A 76 34.09 6.75 -9.20
C SER A 76 34.70 8.13 -8.95
N SER A 77 35.81 8.46 -9.60
CA SER A 77 36.47 9.78 -9.45
C SER A 77 35.67 10.93 -10.07
N ARG A 78 34.80 10.61 -11.03
CA ARG A 78 33.95 11.57 -11.74
C ARG A 78 32.52 11.58 -11.21
N GLY A 79 32.08 10.46 -10.63
CA GLY A 79 30.74 10.22 -10.16
C GLY A 79 30.41 10.89 -8.82
N TRP A 80 29.15 11.30 -8.68
CA TRP A 80 28.65 11.95 -7.48
C TRP A 80 27.41 11.26 -6.90
N TYR A 81 26.50 10.80 -7.76
CA TYR A 81 25.24 10.18 -7.34
C TYR A 81 24.99 8.86 -8.05
N ASN A 82 24.36 7.92 -7.35
CA ASN A 82 23.75 6.76 -7.99
C ASN A 82 22.31 7.06 -8.30
N TYR A 83 21.90 6.81 -9.54
CA TYR A 83 20.54 6.96 -9.99
C TYR A 83 20.00 5.58 -10.35
N GLU A 84 19.16 5.03 -9.48
CA GLU A 84 18.54 3.73 -9.68
C GLU A 84 17.16 3.90 -10.30
N ARG A 85 16.94 3.28 -11.46
CA ARG A 85 15.61 3.15 -12.06
C ARG A 85 14.96 1.86 -11.57
N ARG A 86 13.67 1.94 -11.27
CA ARG A 86 12.92 0.88 -10.59
C ARG A 86 11.54 0.69 -11.19
N LEU A 87 11.06 -0.54 -11.08
CA LEU A 87 9.65 -0.89 -11.17
C LEU A 87 9.14 -1.22 -9.78
N ILE A 88 7.97 -0.68 -9.43
CA ILE A 88 7.37 -0.83 -8.12
C ILE A 88 5.94 -1.35 -8.27
N ASP A 89 5.62 -2.42 -7.56
CA ASP A 89 4.24 -2.79 -7.29
C ASP A 89 3.75 -2.07 -6.03
N CYS A 90 3.20 -0.87 -6.20
CA CYS A 90 2.73 -0.05 -5.07
C CYS A 90 1.59 -0.70 -4.27
N SER A 91 0.91 -1.72 -4.82
CA SER A 91 -0.12 -2.44 -4.07
C SER A 91 0.45 -3.34 -2.99
N LEU A 92 1.69 -3.80 -3.17
CA LEU A 92 2.35 -4.80 -2.31
C LEU A 92 3.67 -4.32 -1.72
N GLY A 93 4.23 -3.23 -2.26
CA GLY A 93 5.49 -2.65 -1.81
C GLY A 93 6.73 -3.38 -2.34
N PHE A 94 6.56 -4.39 -3.19
CA PHE A 94 7.68 -5.03 -3.89
C PHE A 94 8.20 -4.13 -5.00
N TYR A 95 9.51 -4.14 -5.18
CA TYR A 95 10.15 -3.38 -6.23
C TYR A 95 11.37 -4.11 -6.77
N VAL A 96 11.82 -3.70 -7.95
CA VAL A 96 13.04 -4.22 -8.55
C VAL A 96 13.76 -3.09 -9.27
N SER A 97 15.05 -2.93 -9.01
CA SER A 97 15.91 -2.01 -9.75
C SER A 97 16.21 -2.62 -11.13
N THR A 98 15.89 -1.89 -12.19
CA THR A 98 16.10 -2.34 -13.58
C THR A 98 17.50 -2.01 -14.06
N ASP A 99 18.00 -0.85 -13.66
CA ASP A 99 19.35 -0.39 -13.96
C ASP A 99 19.78 0.70 -12.97
N ILE A 100 21.09 0.95 -12.96
CA ILE A 100 21.74 1.96 -12.16
C ILE A 100 22.66 2.80 -13.04
N GLN A 101 22.64 4.11 -12.83
CA GLN A 101 23.50 5.07 -13.51
C GLN A 101 24.34 5.82 -12.50
N LEU A 102 25.61 6.04 -12.82
CA LEU A 102 26.48 6.94 -12.08
C LEU A 102 26.38 8.33 -12.70
N LEU A 103 25.88 9.30 -11.94
CA LEU A 103 25.71 10.68 -12.38
C LEU A 103 26.81 11.57 -11.82
N ALA A 104 27.28 12.51 -12.64
CA ALA A 104 28.05 13.66 -12.21
C ALA A 104 27.18 14.61 -11.37
N ARG A 105 27.81 15.62 -10.75
CA ARG A 105 27.10 16.60 -9.92
C ARG A 105 26.06 17.42 -10.69
N ASP A 106 26.28 17.64 -11.98
CA ASP A 106 25.35 18.32 -12.89
C ASP A 106 24.29 17.39 -13.50
N GLY A 107 24.26 16.12 -13.10
CA GLY A 107 23.33 15.11 -13.61
C GLY A 107 23.80 14.40 -14.88
N THR A 108 24.98 14.72 -15.42
CA THR A 108 25.53 14.02 -16.59
C THR A 108 25.79 12.54 -16.27
N VAL A 109 25.33 11.63 -17.12
CA VAL A 109 25.60 10.19 -16.98
C VAL A 109 27.06 9.91 -17.28
N ILE A 110 27.76 9.30 -16.33
CA ILE A 110 29.17 8.87 -16.44
C ILE A 110 29.25 7.40 -16.85
N ALA A 111 28.44 6.57 -16.19
CA ALA A 111 28.38 5.14 -16.42
C ALA A 111 26.97 4.62 -16.20
N SER A 112 26.65 3.48 -16.78
CA SER A 112 25.36 2.82 -16.61
C SER A 112 25.52 1.30 -16.61
N ARG A 113 24.76 0.63 -15.76
CA ARG A 113 24.70 -0.83 -15.68
C ARG A 113 23.25 -1.29 -15.57
N SER A 114 22.88 -2.28 -16.38
CA SER A 114 21.63 -3.01 -16.21
C SER A 114 21.85 -4.19 -15.25
N TYR A 115 20.84 -4.49 -14.43
CA TYR A 115 20.87 -5.68 -13.58
C TYR A 115 20.60 -6.95 -14.39
N ALA A 116 21.29 -8.02 -14.06
CA ALA A 116 21.03 -9.33 -14.64
C ALA A 116 19.79 -9.99 -13.99
N PRO A 117 19.11 -10.94 -14.67
CA PRO A 117 17.96 -11.64 -14.11
C PRO A 117 18.20 -12.30 -12.75
N ALA A 118 19.40 -12.84 -12.51
CA ALA A 118 19.78 -13.40 -11.21
C ALA A 118 19.75 -12.34 -10.09
N GLU A 119 20.23 -11.13 -10.37
CA GLU A 119 20.24 -10.04 -9.39
C GLU A 119 18.81 -9.57 -9.04
N TRP A 120 17.89 -9.62 -9.99
CA TRP A 120 16.47 -9.35 -9.72
C TRP A 120 15.86 -10.39 -8.80
N VAL A 121 16.12 -11.68 -9.08
CA VAL A 121 15.61 -12.79 -8.29
C VAL A 121 16.15 -12.71 -6.86
N ASP A 122 17.45 -12.52 -6.68
CA ASP A 122 18.07 -12.42 -5.35
C ASP A 122 17.46 -11.27 -4.52
N ARG A 123 17.24 -10.11 -5.15
CA ARG A 123 16.61 -8.95 -4.49
C ARG A 123 15.15 -9.20 -4.14
N LEU A 124 14.40 -9.86 -5.02
CA LEU A 124 12.98 -10.16 -4.78
C LEU A 124 12.81 -11.27 -3.74
N GLU A 125 13.69 -12.28 -3.70
CA GLU A 125 13.71 -13.27 -2.62
C GLU A 125 14.01 -12.63 -1.27
N GLY A 126 15.00 -11.72 -1.22
CA GLY A 126 15.29 -10.94 -0.01
C GLY A 126 14.06 -10.18 0.49
N GLN A 127 13.39 -9.42 -0.40
CA GLN A 127 12.15 -8.73 -0.06
C GLN A 127 11.04 -9.69 0.38
N LEU A 128 10.87 -10.82 -0.29
CA LEU A 128 9.87 -11.84 0.05
C LEU A 128 10.11 -12.37 1.48
N LEU A 129 11.36 -12.67 1.83
CA LEU A 129 11.75 -13.11 3.17
C LEU A 129 11.54 -12.02 4.22
N GLU A 130 12.02 -10.80 3.98
CA GLU A 130 11.85 -9.65 4.87
C GLU A 130 10.38 -9.34 5.12
N SER A 131 9.56 -9.47 4.08
CA SER A 131 8.13 -9.26 4.18
C SER A 131 7.50 -10.22 5.20
N ARG A 132 8.05 -11.39 5.50
CA ARG A 132 7.48 -12.26 6.56
C ARG A 132 7.50 -11.62 7.95
N GLN A 133 8.42 -10.70 8.18
CA GLN A 133 8.69 -10.09 9.48
C GLN A 133 8.28 -8.63 9.53
N ASN A 134 8.36 -7.94 8.39
CA ASN A 134 8.06 -6.53 8.28
C ASN A 134 6.78 -6.32 7.47
N SER A 135 5.86 -5.49 7.98
CA SER A 135 4.71 -5.03 7.21
C SER A 135 5.16 -4.30 5.93
N TRP A 136 4.24 -4.12 4.97
CA TRP A 136 4.41 -3.25 3.80
C TRP A 136 5.31 -2.05 4.10
N PRO A 137 6.27 -1.67 3.22
CA PRO A 137 7.29 -0.69 3.53
C PRO A 137 6.72 0.64 4.02
N GLN A 138 6.63 0.80 5.35
CA GLN A 138 6.25 2.04 6.00
C GLN A 138 7.53 2.83 6.22
N GLY A 139 7.53 4.11 5.84
CA GLY A 139 8.68 4.95 6.18
C GLY A 139 9.88 4.84 5.22
N ASN A 140 9.73 4.33 3.99
CA ASN A 140 10.82 4.28 3.01
C ASN A 140 10.52 5.07 1.70
N GLU A 141 11.51 5.14 0.81
CA GLU A 141 11.42 5.84 -0.46
C GLU A 141 10.42 5.23 -1.45
N ILE A 142 10.12 3.93 -1.30
CA ILE A 142 9.16 3.21 -2.15
C ILE A 142 7.74 3.73 -1.88
N LEU A 143 7.35 3.85 -0.60
CA LEU A 143 6.09 4.51 -0.22
C LEU A 143 6.06 5.95 -0.76
N LEU A 144 7.16 6.71 -0.58
CA LEU A 144 7.21 8.10 -1.03
C LEU A 144 6.95 8.20 -2.54
N ALA A 145 7.59 7.36 -3.34
CA ALA A 145 7.38 7.30 -4.79
C ALA A 145 5.92 6.96 -5.15
N CYS A 146 5.33 5.97 -4.49
CA CYS A 146 3.96 5.53 -4.72
C CYS A 146 2.93 6.62 -4.34
N ALA A 147 3.08 7.25 -3.18
CA ALA A 147 2.24 8.35 -2.72
C ALA A 147 2.37 9.58 -3.63
N ALA A 148 3.60 9.92 -4.03
CA ALA A 148 3.87 11.02 -4.95
C ALA A 148 3.22 10.80 -6.33
N ALA A 149 3.37 9.59 -6.88
CA ALA A 149 2.77 9.22 -8.16
C ALA A 149 1.23 9.20 -8.12
N SER A 150 0.65 9.03 -6.93
CA SER A 150 -0.79 9.04 -6.67
C SER A 150 -1.35 10.43 -6.37
N SER A 151 -0.49 11.45 -6.22
CA SER A 151 -0.88 12.85 -5.99
C SER A 151 -0.80 13.66 -7.29
N PRO A 152 -1.88 13.73 -8.09
CA PRO A 152 -1.86 14.39 -9.41
C PRO A 152 -1.50 15.88 -9.33
N ASP A 153 -1.84 16.53 -8.22
CA ASP A 153 -1.55 17.95 -8.01
C ASP A 153 -0.09 18.22 -7.61
N LEU A 154 0.69 17.20 -7.23
CA LEU A 154 2.05 17.38 -6.73
C LEU A 154 2.97 17.99 -7.79
N LYS A 155 3.02 17.38 -8.98
CA LYS A 155 3.80 17.89 -10.11
C LYS A 155 3.36 19.31 -10.50
N ALA A 156 2.06 19.57 -10.49
CA ALA A 156 1.51 20.88 -10.80
C ALA A 156 1.84 21.93 -9.72
N ARG A 157 1.84 21.56 -8.43
CA ARG A 157 2.28 22.41 -7.32
C ARG A 157 3.77 22.74 -7.44
N ARG A 158 4.63 21.75 -7.70
CA ARG A 158 6.07 21.93 -7.90
C ARG A 158 6.39 22.83 -9.08
N ALA A 159 5.75 22.60 -10.23
CA ALA A 159 5.91 23.46 -11.40
C ALA A 159 5.48 24.93 -11.14
N ARG A 160 4.50 25.17 -10.25
CA ARG A 160 4.12 26.52 -9.82
C ARG A 160 5.13 27.13 -8.84
N MET A 161 5.72 26.33 -7.96
CA MET A 161 6.75 26.77 -7.01
C MET A 161 8.04 27.18 -7.73
N ALA A 162 8.50 26.39 -8.70
CA ALA A 162 9.68 26.70 -9.52
C ALA A 162 9.56 28.05 -10.26
N ARG A 163 8.34 28.44 -10.63
CA ARG A 163 8.05 29.71 -11.32
C ARG A 163 7.93 30.92 -10.39
N LYS A 164 7.78 30.72 -9.08
CA LYS A 164 7.75 31.82 -8.12
C LYS A 164 9.19 32.26 -7.84
N VAL A 165 9.54 33.46 -8.28
CA VAL A 165 10.80 34.12 -7.90
C VAL A 165 10.82 34.21 -6.37
N SER A 166 11.74 33.48 -5.74
CA SER A 166 11.91 33.57 -4.29
C SER A 166 12.44 34.96 -3.95
N PRO A 167 11.77 35.73 -3.06
CA PRO A 167 12.32 37.00 -2.62
C PRO A 167 13.66 36.74 -1.92
N LEU A 168 14.69 37.52 -2.28
CA LEU A 168 16.07 37.40 -1.78
C LEU A 168 16.21 37.46 -0.24
N ILE A 169 15.13 37.80 0.48
CA ILE A 169 15.13 38.15 1.91
C ILE A 169 14.38 37.14 2.78
N THR A 170 13.57 36.24 2.21
CA THR A 170 12.92 35.18 3.00
C THR A 170 13.85 34.00 3.17
N PHE A 171 14.59 33.97 4.28
CA PHE A 171 15.46 32.87 4.72
C PHE A 171 14.64 31.69 5.28
N LYS A 172 13.63 31.23 4.54
CA LYS A 172 13.14 29.87 4.73
C LYS A 172 13.83 29.02 3.68
N PRO A 173 14.72 28.09 4.04
CA PRO A 173 15.33 27.21 3.06
C PRO A 173 14.19 26.49 2.32
N ILE A 174 14.16 26.57 0.98
CA ILE A 174 13.20 25.84 0.13
C ILE A 174 13.14 24.36 0.56
N THR A 175 14.29 23.80 0.96
CA THR A 175 14.44 22.46 1.51
C THR A 175 13.55 22.14 2.71
N GLN A 176 13.17 23.10 3.55
CA GLN A 176 12.22 22.88 4.66
C GLN A 176 10.79 22.65 4.15
N ASP A 177 10.35 23.40 3.14
CA ASP A 177 9.03 23.20 2.52
C ASP A 177 9.01 21.89 1.73
N LEU A 178 10.10 21.56 1.05
CA LEU A 178 10.22 20.26 0.34
C LEU A 178 10.21 19.08 1.32
N ALA A 179 10.89 19.21 2.47
CA ALA A 179 10.90 18.19 3.52
C ALA A 179 9.53 18.02 4.19
N ALA A 180 8.80 19.11 4.43
CA ALA A 180 7.44 19.05 4.94
C ALA A 180 6.50 18.32 3.96
N GLU A 181 6.62 18.58 2.65
CA GLU A 181 5.81 17.88 1.65
C GLU A 181 6.14 16.38 1.59
N SER A 182 7.42 16.00 1.68
CA SER A 182 7.80 14.59 1.84
C SER A 182 7.18 14.00 3.11
N ALA A 183 7.25 14.70 4.25
CA ALA A 183 6.65 14.23 5.49
C ALA A 183 5.13 14.05 5.41
N ASP A 184 4.42 14.96 4.72
CA ASP A 184 2.97 14.86 4.48
C ASP A 184 2.63 13.63 3.63
N LEU A 185 3.39 13.38 2.56
CA LEU A 185 3.24 12.17 1.74
C LEU A 185 3.53 10.90 2.53
N MET A 186 4.58 10.92 3.37
CA MET A 186 4.91 9.80 4.25
C MET A 186 3.85 9.59 5.34
N GLY A 187 3.17 10.65 5.78
CA GLY A 187 2.02 10.58 6.68
C GLY A 187 0.84 9.82 6.10
N LEU A 188 0.80 9.61 4.77
CA LEU A 188 -0.18 8.75 4.10
C LEU A 188 0.11 7.25 4.30
N ALA A 189 1.18 6.84 4.97
CA ALA A 189 1.50 5.43 5.21
C ALA A 189 0.38 4.62 5.89
N ARG A 190 -0.55 5.29 6.59
CA ARG A 190 -1.63 4.64 7.34
C ARG A 190 -2.98 5.31 7.08
N PRO A 191 -4.08 4.54 6.99
CA PRO A 191 -5.41 5.12 6.86
C PRO A 191 -5.80 5.83 8.16
N ASN A 192 -6.23 7.10 8.06
CA ASN A 192 -6.71 7.88 9.21
C ASN A 192 -8.18 7.56 9.54
N LEU A 193 -8.45 6.51 10.33
CA LEU A 193 -9.81 6.11 10.72
C LEU A 193 -10.25 6.68 12.09
N THR A 194 -10.11 7.99 12.29
CA THR A 194 -10.59 8.69 13.49
C THR A 194 -12.10 8.95 13.48
N ARG A 195 -12.71 9.22 14.65
CA ARG A 195 -14.16 9.55 14.74
C ARG A 195 -14.50 10.76 13.88
N GLU A 196 -13.63 11.76 13.89
CA GLU A 196 -13.75 13.01 13.15
C GLU A 196 -13.61 12.76 11.65
N ALA A 197 -12.60 11.98 11.22
CA ALA A 197 -12.42 11.62 9.82
C ALA A 197 -13.61 10.79 9.28
N LEU A 198 -14.14 9.90 10.10
CA LEU A 198 -15.34 9.11 9.78
C LEU A 198 -16.63 9.91 9.90
N ARG A 199 -16.58 11.18 10.37
CA ARG A 199 -17.72 12.08 10.54
C ARG A 199 -18.89 11.36 11.22
N LEU A 200 -18.61 10.69 12.34
CA LEU A 200 -19.62 9.99 13.11
C LEU A 200 -20.70 10.97 13.56
N LYS A 201 -21.96 10.62 13.35
CA LYS A 201 -23.13 11.41 13.75
C LYS A 201 -24.05 10.56 14.62
N PRO A 202 -24.77 11.16 15.59
CA PRO A 202 -25.80 10.45 16.34
C PRO A 202 -26.79 9.74 15.41
N GLY A 203 -27.15 8.50 15.73
CA GLY A 203 -28.09 7.70 14.93
C GLY A 203 -27.51 7.00 13.70
N MET A 204 -26.21 7.14 13.41
CA MET A 204 -25.55 6.32 12.38
C MET A 204 -25.55 4.85 12.78
N THR A 205 -25.90 3.96 11.85
CA THR A 205 -25.85 2.52 12.06
C THR A 205 -24.42 1.99 11.84
N ALA A 206 -24.07 0.88 12.49
CA ALA A 206 -22.79 0.23 12.29
C ALA A 206 -22.56 -0.21 10.84
N ALA A 207 -23.61 -0.62 10.12
CA ALA A 207 -23.52 -0.93 8.70
C ALA A 207 -23.12 0.29 7.85
N ALA A 208 -23.69 1.47 8.15
CA ALA A 208 -23.32 2.71 7.48
C ALA A 208 -21.88 3.15 7.82
N LEU A 209 -21.45 2.93 9.06
CA LEU A 209 -20.06 3.13 9.48
C LEU A 209 -19.11 2.21 8.72
N PHE A 210 -19.42 0.92 8.64
CA PHE A 210 -18.65 -0.08 7.90
C PHE A 210 -18.44 0.34 6.44
N ASP A 211 -19.51 0.69 5.74
CA ASP A 211 -19.41 1.13 4.34
C ASP A 211 -18.60 2.43 4.19
N ARG A 212 -18.63 3.31 5.19
CA ARG A 212 -17.81 4.53 5.20
C ARG A 212 -16.33 4.20 5.43
N MET A 213 -16.00 3.33 6.37
CA MET A 213 -14.62 2.88 6.60
C MET A 213 -14.05 2.20 5.36
N ARG A 214 -14.84 1.36 4.69
CA ARG A 214 -14.43 0.72 3.43
C ARG A 214 -14.13 1.72 2.33
N ARG A 215 -15.01 2.71 2.14
CA ARG A 215 -14.75 3.79 1.15
C ARG A 215 -13.51 4.59 1.52
N GLN A 216 -13.37 4.97 2.78
CA GLN A 216 -12.21 5.73 3.24
C GLN A 216 -10.91 4.92 3.08
N TYR A 217 -10.95 3.61 3.31
CA TYR A 217 -9.85 2.71 3.05
C TYR A 217 -9.53 2.62 1.56
N ALA A 218 -10.52 2.44 0.70
CA ALA A 218 -10.32 2.40 -0.75
C ALA A 218 -9.77 3.73 -1.28
N ASP A 219 -10.25 4.87 -0.77
CA ASP A 219 -9.75 6.21 -1.10
C ASP A 219 -8.30 6.38 -0.66
N TRP A 220 -8.00 6.00 0.59
CA TRP A 220 -6.65 5.98 1.12
C TRP A 220 -5.73 5.08 0.27
N ARG A 221 -6.16 3.85 -0.04
CA ARG A 221 -5.38 2.90 -0.83
C ARG A 221 -5.11 3.44 -2.23
N ARG A 222 -6.08 4.09 -2.88
CA ARG A 222 -5.85 4.78 -4.16
C ARG A 222 -4.89 5.97 -4.04
N SER A 223 -4.90 6.67 -2.91
CA SER A 223 -4.00 7.80 -2.65
C SER A 223 -2.54 7.40 -2.42
N VAL A 224 -2.28 6.12 -2.11
CA VAL A 224 -0.91 5.61 -1.91
C VAL A 224 -0.46 4.60 -2.95
N ALA A 225 -1.36 3.73 -3.42
CA ALA A 225 -1.05 2.63 -4.33
C ALA A 225 -1.51 2.87 -5.78
N GLY A 226 -2.03 4.05 -6.08
CA GLY A 226 -2.38 4.48 -7.43
C GLY A 226 -3.79 4.14 -7.89
N PRO A 227 -4.16 4.54 -9.12
CA PRO A 227 -5.51 4.42 -9.66
C PRO A 227 -5.96 2.97 -9.88
N HIS A 228 -5.00 2.04 -10.01
CA HIS A 228 -5.26 0.60 -10.17
C HIS A 228 -5.41 -0.15 -8.85
N ALA A 229 -5.29 0.55 -7.71
CA ALA A 229 -5.50 -0.03 -6.39
C ALA A 229 -7.01 -0.21 -6.13
N GLY A 230 -7.54 -1.36 -6.56
CA GLY A 230 -8.92 -1.76 -6.29
C GLY A 230 -9.14 -3.26 -6.41
N PRO A 231 -10.26 -3.80 -5.88
CA PRO A 231 -10.67 -5.17 -6.11
C PRO A 231 -10.67 -5.53 -7.59
N ALA A 232 -10.19 -6.71 -7.92
CA ALA A 232 -10.72 -7.40 -9.09
C ALA A 232 -12.06 -8.03 -8.66
N ASP A 233 -13.17 -7.52 -9.18
CA ASP A 233 -14.48 -8.15 -8.96
C ASP A 233 -14.53 -9.48 -9.73
N PRO A 234 -14.83 -10.61 -9.05
CA PRO A 234 -15.01 -11.88 -9.74
C PRO A 234 -16.28 -11.82 -10.59
N THR A 235 -16.29 -12.57 -11.70
CA THR A 235 -17.50 -12.76 -12.51
C THR A 235 -18.59 -13.44 -11.68
N THR A 236 -19.85 -13.14 -11.98
CA THR A 236 -21.02 -13.65 -11.24
C THR A 236 -21.06 -15.18 -11.15
N ALA A 237 -20.67 -15.89 -12.21
CA ALA A 237 -20.64 -17.36 -12.23
C ALA A 237 -19.65 -17.94 -11.19
N ARG A 238 -18.47 -17.32 -11.04
CA ARG A 238 -17.45 -17.72 -10.06
C ARG A 238 -17.90 -17.42 -8.62
N ARG A 239 -18.74 -16.39 -8.43
CA ARG A 239 -19.25 -16.02 -7.11
C ARG A 239 -20.13 -17.11 -6.48
N SER A 240 -21.11 -17.62 -7.22
CA SER A 240 -22.03 -18.65 -6.69
C SER A 240 -21.29 -19.94 -6.32
N GLU A 241 -20.28 -20.31 -7.10
CA GLU A 241 -19.41 -21.44 -6.80
C GLU A 241 -18.59 -21.21 -5.53
N VAL A 242 -17.97 -20.03 -5.40
CA VAL A 242 -17.23 -19.64 -4.19
C VAL A 242 -18.14 -19.66 -2.97
N GLU A 243 -19.36 -19.10 -3.05
CA GLU A 243 -20.34 -19.12 -1.96
C GLU A 243 -20.69 -20.55 -1.51
N ARG A 244 -20.91 -21.45 -2.47
CA ARG A 244 -21.20 -22.87 -2.17
C ARG A 244 -20.03 -23.55 -1.48
N LEU A 245 -18.82 -23.44 -2.02
CA LEU A 245 -17.62 -24.05 -1.45
C LEU A 245 -17.29 -23.48 -0.06
N PHE A 246 -17.48 -22.17 0.12
CA PHE A 246 -17.28 -21.51 1.39
C PHE A 246 -18.30 -21.99 2.43
N GLY A 247 -19.56 -22.19 2.03
CA GLY A 247 -20.60 -22.78 2.89
C GLY A 247 -20.22 -24.17 3.40
N SER A 248 -19.66 -25.02 2.53
CA SER A 248 -19.13 -26.34 2.92
C SER A 248 -17.94 -26.24 3.87
N TYR A 249 -17.00 -25.31 3.61
CA TYR A 249 -15.87 -25.04 4.48
C TYR A 249 -16.31 -24.68 5.90
N LEU A 250 -17.27 -23.77 6.04
CA LEU A 250 -17.76 -23.33 7.35
C LEU A 250 -18.36 -24.46 8.18
N GLN A 251 -19.10 -25.37 7.54
CA GLN A 251 -19.68 -26.53 8.20
C GLN A 251 -18.60 -27.48 8.76
N GLN A 252 -17.43 -27.53 8.13
CA GLN A 252 -16.34 -28.43 8.49
C GLN A 252 -15.32 -27.78 9.45
N ALA A 253 -14.82 -26.60 9.11
CA ALA A 253 -13.68 -25.96 9.78
C ALA A 253 -14.05 -25.01 10.91
N THR A 254 -15.31 -24.56 10.98
CA THR A 254 -15.77 -23.61 12.01
C THR A 254 -16.95 -24.13 12.81
N ALA A 255 -17.17 -25.44 12.81
CA ALA A 255 -18.31 -26.10 13.45
C ALA A 255 -18.49 -25.62 14.89
N GLY A 256 -19.54 -24.83 15.14
CA GLY A 256 -19.86 -24.25 16.45
C GLY A 256 -19.43 -22.80 16.66
N ARG A 257 -18.50 -22.26 15.87
CA ARG A 257 -18.07 -20.84 15.95
C ARG A 257 -18.94 -19.93 15.11
N ILE A 258 -19.34 -20.34 13.90
CA ILE A 258 -20.16 -19.55 12.99
C ILE A 258 -21.50 -20.26 12.74
N SER A 259 -22.60 -19.53 12.91
CA SER A 259 -23.96 -20.05 12.73
C SER A 259 -24.58 -19.69 11.38
N ALA A 260 -24.09 -18.64 10.72
CA ALA A 260 -24.55 -18.22 9.40
C ALA A 260 -23.47 -17.37 8.73
N MET A 261 -23.37 -17.42 7.40
CA MET A 261 -22.53 -16.53 6.61
C MET A 261 -23.20 -16.19 5.27
N ARG A 262 -22.90 -15.00 4.76
CA ARG A 262 -23.21 -14.54 3.42
C ARG A 262 -22.02 -13.78 2.83
N LEU A 263 -21.68 -14.06 1.57
CA LEU A 263 -20.75 -13.25 0.79
C LEU A 263 -21.52 -12.06 0.18
N LEU A 264 -21.06 -10.86 0.51
CA LEU A 264 -21.51 -9.60 -0.07
C LEU A 264 -20.58 -9.18 -1.23
N PRO A 265 -21.01 -8.23 -2.08
CA PRO A 265 -20.15 -7.70 -3.14
C PRO A 265 -18.81 -7.16 -2.62
N SER A 266 -17.78 -7.21 -3.48
CA SER A 266 -16.44 -6.69 -3.22
C SER A 266 -15.77 -7.31 -1.98
N ASP A 267 -15.81 -8.65 -1.90
CA ASP A 267 -15.11 -9.48 -0.91
C ASP A 267 -15.45 -9.16 0.55
N VAL A 268 -16.71 -8.79 0.80
CA VAL A 268 -17.22 -8.60 2.16
C VAL A 268 -17.91 -9.85 2.63
N LEU A 269 -17.56 -10.31 3.83
CA LEU A 269 -18.23 -11.39 4.51
C LEU A 269 -19.17 -10.81 5.57
N GLU A 270 -20.41 -11.30 5.61
CA GLU A 270 -21.32 -11.05 6.73
C GLU A 270 -21.56 -12.39 7.41
N TYR A 271 -21.15 -12.54 8.67
CA TYR A 271 -21.26 -13.81 9.39
C TYR A 271 -21.79 -13.61 10.80
N SER A 272 -22.44 -14.63 11.34
CA SER A 272 -22.96 -14.63 12.71
C SER A 272 -22.22 -15.66 13.55
N ARG A 273 -21.82 -15.27 14.76
CA ARG A 273 -21.19 -16.17 15.72
C ARG A 273 -21.85 -16.07 17.09
N ALA A 274 -21.79 -17.15 17.85
CA ALA A 274 -22.18 -17.11 19.26
C ALA A 274 -21.20 -16.23 20.05
N LEU A 275 -21.72 -15.53 21.05
CA LEU A 275 -20.93 -14.70 21.96
C LEU A 275 -20.69 -15.40 23.29
N SER A 276 -19.52 -15.16 23.86
CA SER A 276 -19.29 -15.35 25.29
C SER A 276 -19.88 -14.20 26.09
N PHE A 277 -20.13 -14.40 27.39
CA PHE A 277 -20.83 -13.41 28.21
C PHE A 277 -20.08 -12.06 28.31
N TYR A 278 -18.74 -12.08 28.26
CA TYR A 278 -17.91 -10.87 28.28
C TYR A 278 -18.03 -10.02 27.02
N GLU A 279 -18.60 -10.57 25.94
CA GLU A 279 -18.78 -9.90 24.66
C GLU A 279 -20.19 -9.35 24.47
N PHE A 280 -21.07 -9.56 25.45
CA PHE A 280 -22.45 -9.09 25.38
C PHE A 280 -22.45 -7.56 25.36
N PRO A 281 -23.22 -6.96 24.45
CA PRO A 281 -23.28 -5.52 24.43
C PRO A 281 -24.12 -5.03 25.60
N GLU A 282 -23.90 -3.77 26.00
CA GLU A 282 -24.75 -3.14 27.01
C GLU A 282 -26.21 -3.12 26.53
N LEU A 283 -27.12 -3.48 27.43
CA LEU A 283 -28.56 -3.52 27.17
C LEU A 283 -29.21 -2.25 27.68
N ARG A 284 -30.16 -1.72 26.92
CA ARG A 284 -30.98 -0.60 27.41
C ARG A 284 -31.93 -1.09 28.51
N PRO A 285 -32.38 -0.20 29.43
CA PRO A 285 -33.23 -0.57 30.57
C PRO A 285 -34.52 -1.36 30.21
N GLY A 286 -35.06 -1.25 28.99
CA GLY A 286 -36.20 -2.05 28.51
C GLY A 286 -35.84 -3.32 27.73
N GLU A 287 -34.58 -3.47 27.31
CA GLU A 287 -34.11 -4.65 26.57
C GLU A 287 -33.78 -5.79 27.53
N ALA A 288 -33.20 -5.49 28.70
CA ALA A 288 -32.83 -6.48 29.71
C ALA A 288 -34.01 -7.36 30.14
N VAL A 289 -35.20 -6.79 30.33
CA VAL A 289 -36.42 -7.54 30.67
C VAL A 289 -36.81 -8.50 29.55
N ARG A 290 -36.69 -8.08 28.28
CA ARG A 290 -37.08 -8.89 27.12
C ARG A 290 -36.16 -10.07 26.87
N VAL A 291 -34.90 -9.98 27.30
CA VAL A 291 -33.88 -11.00 27.08
C VAL A 291 -33.50 -11.73 28.38
N GLY A 292 -34.30 -11.58 29.45
CA GLY A 292 -34.04 -12.22 30.74
C GLY A 292 -33.93 -13.75 30.66
N ASP A 293 -34.70 -14.38 29.76
CA ASP A 293 -34.67 -15.81 29.48
C ASP A 293 -33.78 -16.19 28.29
N ALA A 294 -32.94 -15.28 27.81
CA ALA A 294 -32.05 -15.56 26.68
C ALA A 294 -31.02 -16.62 27.08
N TYR A 295 -31.01 -17.73 26.35
CA TYR A 295 -30.04 -18.81 26.52
C TYR A 295 -28.81 -18.61 25.61
N ARG A 296 -29.01 -17.93 24.47
CA ARG A 296 -27.93 -17.71 23.48
C ARG A 296 -27.99 -16.30 22.93
N VAL A 297 -26.80 -15.70 22.76
CA VAL A 297 -26.62 -14.44 22.05
C VAL A 297 -25.70 -14.68 20.87
N ALA A 298 -26.10 -14.22 19.69
CA ALA A 298 -25.28 -14.23 18.50
C ALA A 298 -24.99 -12.79 18.06
N ARG A 299 -23.80 -12.56 17.52
CA ARG A 299 -23.37 -11.30 16.92
C ARG A 299 -23.18 -11.51 15.43
N THR A 300 -23.83 -10.67 14.63
CA THR A 300 -23.57 -10.57 13.19
C THR A 300 -22.48 -9.53 12.98
N GLU A 301 -21.44 -9.92 12.27
CA GLU A 301 -20.27 -9.10 11.94
C GLU A 301 -20.19 -8.93 10.42
N ARG A 302 -19.70 -7.77 9.98
CA ARG A 302 -19.24 -7.55 8.61
C ARG A 302 -17.73 -7.42 8.61
N LEU A 303 -17.10 -8.14 7.69
CA LEU A 303 -15.67 -8.18 7.48
C LEU A 303 -15.37 -7.82 6.02
N ASP A 304 -14.55 -6.80 5.81
CA ASP A 304 -14.05 -6.44 4.50
C ASP A 304 -12.66 -7.05 4.30
N CYS A 305 -12.55 -8.12 3.50
CA CYS A 305 -11.29 -8.87 3.37
C CYS A 305 -10.16 -8.08 2.69
N GLN A 306 -10.43 -6.89 2.18
CA GLN A 306 -9.41 -6.02 1.59
C GLN A 306 -8.77 -5.06 2.59
N SER A 307 -9.55 -4.59 3.56
CA SER A 307 -9.12 -3.69 4.61
C SER A 307 -8.90 -4.42 5.94
N GLY A 308 -9.39 -5.65 6.05
CA GLY A 308 -9.52 -6.32 7.33
C GLY A 308 -10.58 -5.71 8.23
N VAL A 309 -11.25 -4.61 7.89
CA VAL A 309 -12.20 -3.97 8.82
C VAL A 309 -13.28 -4.97 9.21
N VAL A 310 -13.44 -5.22 10.51
CA VAL A 310 -14.52 -6.04 11.09
C VAL A 310 -15.37 -5.18 12.00
N LEU A 311 -16.68 -5.17 11.78
CA LEU A 311 -17.62 -4.46 12.64
C LEU A 311 -18.82 -5.32 13.02
N PRO A 312 -19.25 -5.30 14.30
CA PRO A 312 -20.55 -5.85 14.67
C PRO A 312 -21.65 -4.97 14.07
N VAL A 313 -22.61 -5.59 13.39
CA VAL A 313 -23.74 -4.89 12.75
C VAL A 313 -25.08 -5.20 13.39
N ALA A 314 -25.20 -6.34 14.07
CA ALA A 314 -26.38 -6.71 14.82
C ALA A 314 -26.09 -7.74 15.91
N TRP A 315 -27.01 -7.84 16.87
CA TRP A 315 -27.08 -8.91 17.84
C TRP A 315 -28.47 -9.54 17.83
N VAL A 316 -28.50 -10.85 18.07
CA VAL A 316 -29.72 -11.63 18.16
C VAL A 316 -29.70 -12.43 19.46
N TRP A 317 -30.69 -12.22 20.31
CA TRP A 317 -30.92 -12.99 21.54
C TRP A 317 -31.97 -14.04 21.27
N ARG A 318 -31.69 -15.29 21.66
CA ARG A 318 -32.59 -16.43 21.52
C ARG A 318 -32.90 -17.07 22.86
N GLY A 319 -34.14 -17.50 23.02
CA GLY A 319 -34.60 -18.29 24.16
C GLY A 319 -34.15 -19.75 24.05
N ARG A 320 -34.56 -20.56 25.04
CA ARG A 320 -34.23 -22.00 25.09
C ARG A 320 -34.85 -22.81 23.95
N ASP A 321 -35.98 -22.38 23.41
CA ASP A 321 -36.67 -23.02 22.29
C ASP A 321 -36.22 -22.42 20.94
N GLU A 322 -35.05 -21.76 20.91
CA GLU A 322 -34.45 -21.07 19.76
C GLU A 322 -35.28 -19.91 19.19
N GLN A 323 -36.37 -19.50 19.84
CA GLN A 323 -37.17 -18.34 19.47
C GLN A 323 -36.36 -17.04 19.60
N VAL A 324 -36.48 -16.14 18.63
CA VAL A 324 -35.82 -14.83 18.68
C VAL A 324 -36.55 -13.93 19.68
N LEU A 325 -35.88 -13.57 20.77
CA LEU A 325 -36.41 -12.67 21.80
C LEU A 325 -36.18 -11.19 21.43
N LEU A 326 -35.00 -10.92 20.86
CA LEU A 326 -34.60 -9.57 20.45
C LEU A 326 -33.63 -9.65 19.27
N THR A 327 -33.84 -8.77 18.29
CA THR A 327 -32.84 -8.42 17.27
C THR A 327 -32.53 -6.94 17.44
N ARG A 328 -31.26 -6.60 17.68
CA ARG A 328 -30.80 -5.23 17.87
C ARG A 328 -29.73 -4.90 16.86
N ARG A 329 -29.91 -3.82 16.10
CA ARG A 329 -28.86 -3.31 15.20
C ARG A 329 -27.83 -2.55 16.02
N ALA A 330 -26.55 -2.74 15.70
CA ALA A 330 -25.47 -2.00 16.31
C ALA A 330 -25.49 -0.53 15.85
N SER A 331 -25.34 0.37 16.81
CA SER A 331 -25.03 1.76 16.53
C SER A 331 -23.57 1.90 16.07
N ALA A 332 -23.27 2.99 15.35
CA ALA A 332 -21.90 3.30 14.96
C ALA A 332 -20.99 3.50 16.18
N GLU A 333 -21.51 3.99 17.30
CA GLU A 333 -20.73 4.21 18.53
C GLU A 333 -20.30 2.89 19.17
N GLU A 334 -21.22 1.93 19.29
CA GLU A 334 -20.92 0.59 19.79
C GLU A 334 -19.95 -0.16 18.88
N ALA A 335 -20.08 0.00 17.56
CA ALA A 335 -19.18 -0.62 16.60
C ALA A 335 -17.80 0.06 16.54
N PHE A 336 -17.71 1.37 16.82
CA PHE A 336 -16.44 2.11 16.76
C PHE A 336 -15.54 1.87 17.97
N GLY A 337 -16.09 1.63 19.16
CA GLY A 337 -15.32 1.38 20.39
C GLY A 337 -14.20 0.33 20.22
N PRO A 338 -14.48 -0.86 19.66
CA PRO A 338 -13.47 -1.89 19.38
C PRO A 338 -12.36 -1.45 18.41
N ILE A 339 -12.66 -0.57 17.46
CA ILE A 339 -11.67 -0.06 16.50
C ILE A 339 -10.63 0.79 17.21
N GLY A 340 -11.05 1.67 18.11
CA GLY A 340 -10.18 2.62 18.80
C GLY A 340 -9.09 1.98 19.68
N ALA A 341 -9.38 0.81 20.28
CA ALA A 341 -8.44 0.06 21.10
C ALA A 341 -7.51 -0.83 20.26
N GLY A 342 -8.03 -1.49 19.21
CA GLY A 342 -7.24 -2.35 18.33
C GLY A 342 -6.30 -1.61 17.38
N TYR A 343 -6.65 -0.40 16.94
CA TYR A 343 -5.83 0.40 16.01
C TYR A 343 -4.60 1.06 16.65
N ARG A 344 -4.61 1.27 17.97
CA ARG A 344 -3.57 2.02 18.69
C ARG A 344 -2.59 1.13 19.46
N ASP A 345 -3.06 0.02 20.04
CA ASP A 345 -2.26 -0.78 20.97
C ASP A 345 -1.75 -2.11 20.40
N ALA A 346 -2.30 -2.59 19.27
CA ALA A 346 -1.73 -3.74 18.59
C ALA A 346 -0.50 -3.28 17.81
N GLY A 347 0.70 -3.57 18.31
CA GLY A 347 1.96 -3.46 17.56
C GLY A 347 2.01 -4.29 16.25
N GLY A 348 0.90 -4.92 15.85
CA GLY A 348 0.68 -5.43 14.50
C GLY A 348 0.40 -4.28 13.56
N GLY A 349 1.47 -3.76 12.93
CA GLY A 349 1.38 -2.76 11.89
C GLY A 349 0.36 -3.18 10.82
N TRP A 350 -0.49 -2.23 10.44
CA TRP A 350 -1.42 -2.39 9.32
C TRP A 350 -0.68 -2.92 8.09
N ASP A 351 -0.98 -4.15 7.69
CA ASP A 351 -0.32 -4.78 6.56
C ASP A 351 -1.21 -4.73 5.32
N LEU A 352 -0.82 -3.90 4.36
CA LEU A 352 -1.45 -3.82 3.04
C LEU A 352 -1.45 -5.16 2.30
N ARG A 353 -0.54 -6.07 2.67
CA ARG A 353 -0.47 -7.44 2.14
C ARG A 353 -1.52 -8.35 2.74
N TRP A 354 -2.04 -8.11 3.94
CA TRP A 354 -2.92 -9.09 4.61
C TRP A 354 -4.31 -8.55 4.90
N GLY A 355 -4.53 -7.24 4.71
CA GLY A 355 -5.77 -6.62 5.15
C GLY A 355 -5.87 -6.71 6.67
N GLY A 356 -5.06 -5.94 7.38
CA GLY A 356 -5.27 -5.61 8.79
C GLY A 356 -5.18 -6.72 9.86
N TRP A 357 -5.18 -8.02 9.54
CA TRP A 357 -5.24 -9.09 10.56
C TRP A 357 -4.32 -10.27 10.28
N SER A 358 -3.85 -10.92 11.34
CA SER A 358 -3.12 -12.19 11.26
C SER A 358 -4.08 -13.37 11.00
N ASP A 359 -3.52 -14.38 10.33
CA ASP A 359 -4.07 -15.73 10.11
C ASP A 359 -4.59 -16.40 11.40
N ALA A 360 -4.01 -16.08 12.55
CA ALA A 360 -4.43 -16.61 13.85
C ALA A 360 -5.84 -16.16 14.31
N THR A 361 -6.46 -15.19 13.61
CA THR A 361 -7.79 -14.69 13.96
C THR A 361 -8.88 -15.30 13.07
N LEU A 362 -10.10 -15.46 13.60
CA LEU A 362 -11.24 -15.93 12.81
C LEU A 362 -11.47 -15.06 11.54
N PRO A 363 -11.44 -13.72 11.62
CA PRO A 363 -11.49 -12.87 10.42
C PRO A 363 -10.40 -13.17 9.39
N GLY A 364 -9.15 -13.35 9.82
CA GLY A 364 -8.04 -13.73 8.95
C GLY A 364 -8.33 -15.04 8.20
N ALA A 365 -8.64 -16.12 8.94
CA ALA A 365 -8.96 -17.43 8.36
C ALA A 365 -10.16 -17.38 7.39
N LEU A 366 -11.18 -16.56 7.66
CA LEU A 366 -12.31 -16.39 6.75
C LEU A 366 -11.89 -15.71 5.45
N CYS A 367 -11.06 -14.67 5.52
CA CYS A 367 -10.56 -14.02 4.32
C CYS A 367 -9.62 -14.94 3.52
N GLN A 368 -8.81 -15.75 4.20
CA GLN A 368 -8.01 -16.81 3.58
C GLN A 368 -8.82 -17.73 2.71
N ALA A 369 -9.85 -18.32 3.32
CA ALA A 369 -10.71 -19.27 2.64
C ALA A 369 -11.35 -18.59 1.42
N LEU A 370 -11.71 -17.31 1.52
CA LEU A 370 -12.35 -16.59 0.43
C LEU A 370 -11.38 -16.42 -0.73
N PHE A 371 -10.15 -15.97 -0.46
CA PHE A 371 -9.16 -15.72 -1.50
C PHE A 371 -8.69 -17.02 -2.15
N ARG A 372 -8.47 -18.09 -1.38
CA ARG A 372 -8.11 -19.42 -1.91
C ARG A 372 -9.21 -20.00 -2.80
N LEU A 373 -10.46 -19.94 -2.35
CA LEU A 373 -11.60 -20.38 -3.14
C LEU A 373 -11.77 -19.54 -4.41
N LYS A 374 -11.61 -18.22 -4.31
CA LYS A 374 -11.56 -17.33 -5.48
C LYS A 374 -10.41 -17.70 -6.42
N ALA A 375 -9.30 -18.22 -5.93
CA ALA A 375 -8.18 -18.70 -6.74
C ALA A 375 -8.39 -20.12 -7.31
N GLY A 376 -9.52 -20.78 -7.03
CA GLY A 376 -9.78 -22.16 -7.46
C GLY A 376 -8.98 -23.20 -6.68
N ARG A 377 -8.60 -22.87 -5.44
CA ARG A 377 -7.87 -23.74 -4.52
C ARG A 377 -8.77 -24.20 -3.38
N GLU A 378 -8.41 -25.29 -2.73
CA GLU A 378 -9.06 -25.72 -1.49
C GLU A 378 -8.91 -24.65 -0.40
N PRO A 379 -9.96 -24.44 0.42
CA PRO A 379 -9.88 -23.53 1.56
C PRO A 379 -8.82 -24.04 2.54
N ALA A 380 -8.14 -23.13 3.24
CA ALA A 380 -7.11 -23.54 4.20
C ALA A 380 -7.74 -24.41 5.31
N GLY A 381 -7.03 -25.43 5.77
CA GLY A 381 -7.41 -26.20 6.96
C GLY A 381 -7.41 -25.34 8.23
N GLU A 382 -7.58 -25.95 9.40
CA GLU A 382 -7.27 -25.23 10.65
C GLU A 382 -5.84 -24.65 10.56
N PRO A 383 -5.56 -23.48 11.18
CA PRO A 383 -4.25 -22.86 11.11
C PRO A 383 -3.22 -23.81 11.73
N THR A 384 -2.55 -24.61 10.91
CA THR A 384 -1.40 -25.40 11.35
C THR A 384 -0.17 -24.51 11.25
N GLU A 385 0.69 -24.61 12.25
CA GLU A 385 1.94 -23.86 12.38
C GLU A 385 2.96 -24.11 11.24
N GLU A 386 2.65 -25.00 10.28
CA GLU A 386 3.52 -25.32 9.15
C GLU A 386 3.50 -24.21 8.08
N ARG A 387 4.24 -23.14 8.37
CA ARG A 387 4.74 -22.23 7.35
C ARG A 387 5.78 -22.96 6.50
N THR A 388 5.36 -23.46 5.35
CA THR A 388 6.29 -23.95 4.33
C THR A 388 7.18 -22.82 3.78
N SER A 389 8.35 -23.22 3.30
CA SER A 389 9.61 -22.47 3.24
C SER A 389 9.67 -21.21 2.37
N ALA A 390 8.69 -20.94 1.49
CA ALA A 390 8.68 -19.76 0.60
C ALA A 390 7.38 -18.93 0.71
N PRO A 391 7.42 -17.58 0.83
CA PRO A 391 6.21 -16.77 0.79
C PRO A 391 5.50 -16.96 -0.55
N PHE A 392 4.19 -17.24 -0.52
CA PHE A 392 3.34 -17.44 -1.71
C PHE A 392 3.70 -18.63 -2.62
N GLY A 393 4.50 -19.58 -2.12
CA GLY A 393 5.00 -20.70 -2.94
C GLY A 393 5.84 -20.26 -4.15
N LEU A 394 6.41 -19.05 -4.09
CA LEU A 394 7.32 -18.51 -5.10
C LEU A 394 8.76 -18.79 -4.71
N THR A 395 9.43 -19.62 -5.50
CA THR A 395 10.86 -19.90 -5.38
C THR A 395 11.67 -19.04 -6.35
N ALA A 396 12.97 -18.85 -6.11
CA ALA A 396 13.90 -18.28 -7.09
C ALA A 396 13.71 -18.86 -8.49
N GLN A 397 13.58 -20.19 -8.59
CA GLN A 397 13.39 -20.88 -9.86
C GLN A 397 12.11 -20.43 -10.58
N ARG A 398 11.00 -20.28 -9.85
CA ARG A 398 9.72 -19.80 -10.42
C ARG A 398 9.78 -18.34 -10.84
N LEU A 399 10.48 -17.49 -10.08
CA LEU A 399 10.70 -16.10 -10.45
C LEU A 399 11.59 -16.00 -11.70
N MET A 400 12.67 -16.78 -11.76
CA MET A 400 13.58 -16.82 -12.91
C MET A 400 12.85 -17.17 -14.22
N GLN A 401 11.87 -18.07 -14.16
CA GLN A 401 11.03 -18.45 -15.32
C GLN A 401 10.22 -17.29 -15.92
N GLN A 402 10.00 -16.19 -15.18
CA GLN A 402 9.24 -15.05 -15.69
C GLN A 402 10.02 -14.19 -16.70
N GLY A 403 11.36 -14.30 -16.71
CA GLY A 403 12.25 -13.69 -17.72
C GLY A 403 12.38 -12.16 -17.69
N THR A 404 11.46 -11.43 -17.07
CA THR A 404 11.47 -9.95 -16.99
C THR A 404 11.10 -9.46 -15.59
N PRO A 405 11.62 -8.29 -15.16
CA PRO A 405 11.33 -7.76 -13.82
C PRO A 405 9.83 -7.44 -13.64
N GLU A 406 9.17 -6.97 -14.70
CA GLU A 406 7.72 -6.78 -14.72
C GLU A 406 6.97 -8.08 -14.44
N ALA A 407 7.28 -9.14 -15.20
CA ALA A 407 6.58 -10.41 -15.06
C ALA A 407 6.84 -11.05 -13.69
N MET A 408 8.02 -10.87 -13.11
CA MET A 408 8.32 -11.28 -11.72
C MET A 408 7.43 -10.56 -10.71
N LEU A 409 7.32 -9.22 -10.78
CA LEU A 409 6.45 -8.45 -9.89
C LEU A 409 4.97 -8.83 -10.06
N LEU A 410 4.53 -9.03 -11.31
CA LEU A 410 3.15 -9.46 -11.60
C LEU A 410 2.89 -10.90 -11.12
N ALA A 411 3.88 -11.79 -11.19
CA ALA A 411 3.79 -13.14 -10.63
C ALA A 411 3.72 -13.10 -9.09
N ILE A 412 4.50 -12.23 -8.43
CA ILE A 412 4.38 -11.96 -6.98
C ILE A 412 2.98 -11.46 -6.67
N ARG A 413 2.45 -10.51 -7.44
CA ARG A 413 1.07 -10.02 -7.27
C ARG A 413 0.02 -11.11 -7.42
N ALA A 414 0.16 -11.95 -8.45
CA ALA A 414 -0.76 -13.04 -8.71
C ALA A 414 -0.69 -14.10 -7.61
N ALA A 415 0.52 -14.48 -7.18
CA ALA A 415 0.73 -15.43 -6.10
C ALA A 415 0.22 -14.88 -4.78
N TRP A 416 0.50 -13.61 -4.46
CA TRP A 416 -0.06 -12.91 -3.32
C TRP A 416 -1.59 -12.97 -3.34
N ARG A 417 -2.26 -12.64 -4.45
CA ARG A 417 -3.73 -12.75 -4.53
C ARG A 417 -4.24 -14.18 -4.34
N ALA A 418 -3.45 -15.18 -4.72
CA ALA A 418 -3.83 -16.60 -4.65
C ALA A 418 -3.52 -17.25 -3.28
N ASP A 419 -2.52 -16.71 -2.57
CA ASP A 419 -2.02 -17.15 -1.27
C ASP A 419 -2.22 -16.08 -0.20
N LEU A 420 -3.13 -15.12 -0.42
CA LEU A 420 -3.68 -14.30 0.66
C LEU A 420 -4.13 -15.28 1.75
N PRO A 421 -3.43 -15.30 2.90
CA PRO A 421 -3.66 -16.22 3.96
C PRO A 421 -4.90 -15.81 4.73
#